data_AF-A0A973JDE7-F1
#
_entry.id   AF-A0A973JDE7-F1
#
_cell.length_a   1.000
_cell.length_b   1.000
_cell.length_c   1.000
_cell.angle_alpha   90.00
_cell.angle_beta   90.00
_cell.angle_gamma   90.00
#
_symmetry.space_group_name_H-M   'P 1'
#
loop_
_entity.id
_entity.type
_entity.pdbx_description
1 polymer ?
#
loop_
_entity_poly.entity_id
_entity_poly.type
_entity_poly.pdbx_seq_one_letter_code
_entity_poly.pdbx_strand_id
1 'polypeptide(L)'
;LRFLILDRTFPRSINFSICAAEDALWRISGSSRHRYANNADRLIGKMEAELGYTSIEDIISEGLHDYIEDLEEELVKIGEQVHLTYFAYHTPEIEPNGVEEALPFTGVGGGRAIWSQAQQQQQ
;
A
#
# COMPACT_ATOMS: atom_id res chain seq x y z
N LEU A 1 8.62 -24.81 -6.48
CA LEU A 1 8.75 -23.54 -7.23
C LEU A 1 7.45 -23.19 -7.95
N ARG A 2 7.01 -23.98 -8.95
CA ARG A 2 5.72 -23.78 -9.65
C ARG A 2 4.54 -23.45 -8.71
N PHE A 3 4.41 -24.20 -7.61
CA PHE A 3 3.36 -24.00 -6.60
C PHE A 3 3.42 -22.64 -5.86
N LEU A 4 4.61 -22.13 -5.56
CA LEU A 4 4.77 -20.88 -4.81
C LEU A 4 4.69 -19.63 -5.71
N ILE A 5 5.01 -19.78 -6.99
CA ILE A 5 5.06 -18.64 -7.92
C ILE A 5 3.77 -18.55 -8.74
N LEU A 6 3.40 -19.65 -9.42
CA LEU A 6 2.42 -19.62 -10.52
C LEU A 6 1.02 -20.16 -10.15
N ASP A 7 0.84 -20.72 -8.94
CA ASP A 7 -0.43 -21.36 -8.57
C ASP A 7 -1.53 -20.33 -8.29
N ARG A 8 -2.51 -20.20 -9.18
CA ARG A 8 -3.63 -19.24 -9.01
C ARG A 8 -4.62 -19.57 -7.90
N THR A 9 -4.52 -20.74 -7.27
CA THR A 9 -5.48 -21.21 -6.25
C THR A 9 -4.88 -21.26 -4.86
N PHE A 10 -3.56 -21.28 -4.74
CA PHE A 10 -2.87 -21.36 -3.47
C PHE A 10 -2.72 -19.95 -2.84
N PRO A 11 -3.32 -19.66 -1.66
CA PRO A 11 -3.37 -18.31 -1.11
C PRO A 11 -2.02 -17.64 -0.80
N ARG A 12 -0.93 -18.42 -0.76
CA ARG A 12 0.42 -17.93 -0.52
C ARG A 12 1.31 -17.97 -1.76
N SER A 13 0.73 -18.24 -2.93
CA SER A 13 1.49 -18.07 -4.16
C SER A 13 1.56 -16.59 -4.53
N ILE A 14 2.58 -16.24 -5.32
CA ILE A 14 2.73 -14.89 -5.86
C ILE A 14 1.56 -14.58 -6.80
N ASN A 15 1.25 -15.46 -7.77
CA ASN A 15 0.16 -15.24 -8.73
C ASN A 15 -1.19 -15.02 -8.03
N PHE A 16 -1.52 -15.83 -7.02
CA PHE A 16 -2.75 -15.63 -6.23
C PHE A 16 -2.75 -14.24 -5.55
N SER A 17 -1.63 -13.86 -4.93
CA SER A 17 -1.52 -12.60 -4.20
C SER A 17 -1.65 -11.39 -5.13
N ILE A 18 -1.09 -11.48 -6.34
CA ILE A 18 -1.23 -10.45 -7.38
C ILE A 18 -2.68 -10.35 -7.85
N CYS A 19 -3.36 -11.46 -8.17
CA CYS A 19 -4.78 -11.42 -8.54
C CYS A 19 -5.65 -10.81 -7.43
N ALA A 20 -5.39 -11.15 -6.17
CA ALA A 20 -6.12 -10.60 -5.03
C ALA A 20 -5.86 -9.10 -4.85
N ALA A 21 -4.62 -8.64 -5.04
CA ALA A 21 -4.26 -7.23 -5.00
C ALA A 21 -4.87 -6.43 -6.16
N GLU A 22 -4.92 -7.01 -7.36
CA GLU A 22 -5.58 -6.42 -8.53
C GLU A 22 -7.09 -6.24 -8.27
N ASP A 23 -7.77 -7.30 -7.82
CA ASP A 23 -9.19 -7.23 -7.47
C ASP A 23 -9.46 -6.18 -6.37
N ALA A 24 -8.54 -6.02 -5.40
CA ALA A 24 -8.63 -4.99 -4.37
C ALA A 24 -8.46 -3.57 -4.96
N LEU A 25 -7.49 -3.37 -5.85
CA LEU A 25 -7.26 -2.08 -6.49
C LEU A 25 -8.43 -1.66 -7.37
N TRP A 26 -9.02 -2.58 -8.14
CA TRP A 26 -10.23 -2.31 -8.92
C TRP A 26 -11.41 -1.88 -8.07
N ARG A 27 -11.58 -2.49 -6.89
CA ARG A 27 -12.66 -2.11 -5.96
C ARG A 27 -12.46 -0.71 -5.38
N ILE A 28 -11.20 -0.29 -5.18
CA ILE A 28 -10.87 1.05 -4.70
C ILE A 28 -11.01 2.07 -5.83
N SER A 29 -10.51 1.77 -7.02
CA SER A 29 -10.51 2.69 -8.16
C SER A 29 -11.88 2.85 -8.82
N GLY A 30 -12.81 1.93 -8.55
CA GLY A 30 -14.10 1.86 -9.23
C GLY A 30 -13.99 1.40 -10.69
N SER A 31 -12.83 0.86 -11.09
CA SER A 31 -12.61 0.34 -12.42
C SER A 31 -13.27 -1.04 -12.62
N SER A 32 -13.32 -1.50 -13.86
CA SER A 32 -13.82 -2.82 -14.24
C SER A 32 -12.71 -3.64 -14.90
N ARG A 33 -12.80 -4.97 -14.82
CA ARG A 33 -11.98 -5.89 -15.64
C ARG A 33 -11.89 -5.37 -17.09
N HIS A 34 -10.67 -5.20 -17.60
CA HIS A 34 -10.31 -4.64 -18.92
C HIS A 34 -10.25 -3.11 -19.07
N ARG A 35 -10.44 -2.32 -18.00
CA ARG A 35 -10.08 -0.90 -17.99
C ARG A 35 -9.20 -0.61 -16.78
N TYR A 36 -8.22 0.28 -16.95
CA TYR A 36 -7.45 0.82 -15.84
C TYR A 36 -7.89 2.27 -15.59
N ALA A 37 -8.07 2.65 -14.33
CA ALA A 37 -8.43 4.03 -13.97
C ALA A 37 -7.19 4.89 -13.69
N ASN A 38 -6.08 4.26 -13.29
CA ASN A 38 -4.82 4.90 -12.92
C ASN A 38 -3.62 4.03 -13.30
N ASN A 39 -2.40 4.53 -13.04
CA ASN A 39 -1.17 3.79 -13.36
C ASN A 39 -1.00 2.52 -12.50
N ALA A 40 -1.47 2.51 -11.25
CA ALA A 40 -1.37 1.33 -10.39
C ALA A 40 -2.19 0.16 -10.96
N ASP A 41 -3.44 0.42 -11.38
CA ASP A 41 -4.30 -0.55 -12.05
C ASP A 41 -3.66 -1.09 -13.34
N ARG A 42 -2.98 -0.22 -14.11
CA ARG A 42 -2.32 -0.63 -15.36
C ARG A 42 -1.12 -1.55 -15.09
N LEU A 43 -0.27 -1.20 -14.13
CA LEU A 43 0.94 -1.96 -13.83
C LEU A 43 0.61 -3.32 -13.20
N ILE A 44 -0.34 -3.38 -12.27
CA ILE A 44 -0.69 -4.65 -11.64
C ILE A 44 -1.35 -5.62 -12.63
N GLY A 45 -2.20 -5.12 -13.54
CA GLY A 45 -2.80 -5.96 -14.58
C GLY A 45 -1.79 -6.42 -15.64
N LYS A 46 -0.73 -5.63 -15.90
CA LYS A 46 0.40 -6.07 -16.74
C LYS A 46 1.11 -7.26 -16.08
N MET A 47 1.47 -7.14 -14.80
CA MET A 47 2.14 -8.20 -14.04
C MET A 47 1.27 -9.46 -13.92
N GLU A 48 -0.04 -9.32 -13.68
CA GLU A 48 -0.99 -10.45 -13.63
C GLU A 48 -1.01 -11.21 -14.95
N ALA A 49 -1.08 -10.48 -16.08
CA ALA A 49 -1.07 -11.07 -17.40
C ALA A 49 0.26 -11.79 -17.67
N GLU A 50 1.40 -11.16 -17.36
CA GLU A 50 2.73 -11.75 -17.52
C GLU A 50 2.85 -13.06 -16.74
N LEU A 51 2.51 -13.06 -15.44
CA LEU A 51 2.46 -14.26 -14.61
C LEU A 51 1.50 -15.33 -15.12
N GLY A 52 0.43 -14.92 -15.81
CA GLY A 52 -0.52 -15.82 -16.47
C GLY A 52 0.04 -16.54 -17.70
N TYR A 53 1.02 -15.94 -18.39
CA TYR A 53 1.67 -16.53 -19.56
C TYR A 53 3.04 -17.17 -19.24
N THR A 54 3.63 -16.87 -18.09
CA THR A 54 4.90 -17.46 -17.64
C THR A 54 4.76 -18.97 -17.38
N SER A 55 5.65 -19.77 -17.98
CA SER A 55 5.81 -21.18 -17.66
C SER A 55 6.94 -21.41 -16.63
N ILE A 56 7.02 -22.61 -16.02
CA ILE A 56 8.16 -22.88 -15.11
C ILE A 56 9.45 -23.04 -15.91
N GLU A 57 9.34 -23.47 -17.17
CA GLU A 57 10.45 -23.65 -18.09
C GLU A 57 11.11 -22.29 -18.40
N ASP A 58 10.30 -21.24 -18.58
CA ASP A 58 10.79 -19.86 -18.76
C ASP A 58 11.60 -19.40 -17.54
N ILE A 59 11.04 -19.54 -16.33
CA ILE A 59 11.69 -19.16 -15.06
C ILE A 59 13.02 -19.91 -14.87
N ILE A 60 13.06 -21.19 -15.20
CA ILE A 60 14.29 -21.99 -15.09
C ILE A 60 15.33 -21.55 -16.12
N SER A 61 14.89 -21.17 -17.34
CA SER A 61 15.79 -20.73 -18.40
C SER A 61 16.42 -19.36 -18.14
N GLU A 62 15.66 -18.46 -17.53
CA GLU A 62 16.09 -17.12 -17.11
C GLU A 62 17.01 -17.19 -15.88
N GLY A 63 16.66 -18.07 -14.93
CA GLY A 63 17.33 -18.17 -13.65
C GLY A 63 16.40 -17.71 -12.54
N LEU A 64 16.27 -18.53 -11.48
CA LEU A 64 15.30 -18.27 -10.43
C LEU A 64 15.57 -16.96 -9.66
N HIS A 65 16.83 -16.67 -9.37
CA HIS A 65 17.19 -15.46 -8.62
C HIS A 65 16.83 -14.21 -9.42
N ASP A 66 17.30 -14.18 -10.67
CA ASP A 66 17.10 -13.05 -11.58
C ASP A 66 15.61 -12.79 -11.83
N TYR A 67 14.83 -13.86 -12.05
CA TYR A 67 13.37 -13.76 -12.19
C TYR A 67 12.68 -13.17 -10.93
N ILE A 68 13.14 -13.55 -9.73
CA ILE A 68 12.56 -13.03 -8.48
C ILE A 68 12.98 -11.58 -8.26
N GLU A 69 14.21 -11.21 -8.59
CA GLU A 69 14.69 -9.83 -8.52
C GLU A 69 13.88 -8.90 -9.43
N ASP A 70 13.66 -9.31 -10.69
CA ASP A 70 12.83 -8.57 -11.64
C ASP A 70 11.37 -8.43 -11.16
N LEU A 71 10.81 -9.51 -10.58
CA LEU A 71 9.46 -9.50 -10.01
C LEU A 71 9.36 -8.56 -8.80
N GLU A 72 10.38 -8.53 -7.93
CA GLU A 72 10.45 -7.62 -6.79
C GLU A 72 10.53 -6.15 -7.26
N GLU A 73 11.32 -5.85 -8.28
CA GLU A 73 11.39 -4.50 -8.85
C GLU A 73 10.04 -4.03 -9.39
N GLU A 74 9.32 -4.88 -10.11
CA GLU A 74 8.00 -4.53 -10.63
C GLU A 74 6.99 -4.32 -9.49
N LEU A 75 7.05 -5.13 -8.43
CA LEU A 75 6.23 -4.95 -7.22
C LEU A 75 6.50 -3.61 -6.54
N VAL A 76 7.77 -3.21 -6.43
CA VAL A 76 8.15 -1.90 -5.88
C VAL A 76 7.54 -0.78 -6.73
N LYS A 77 7.64 -0.84 -8.06
CA LYS A 77 7.06 0.15 -8.98
C LYS A 77 5.54 0.24 -8.81
N ILE A 78 4.85 -0.89 -8.65
CA ILE A 78 3.40 -0.93 -8.37
C ILE A 78 3.11 -0.25 -7.02
N GLY A 79 3.85 -0.61 -5.97
CA GLY A 79 3.71 -0.04 -4.62
C GLY A 79 3.88 1.48 -4.59
N GLU A 80 4.86 2.01 -5.34
CA GLU A 80 5.07 3.45 -5.51
C GLU A 80 3.86 4.12 -6.19
N GLN A 81 3.32 3.52 -7.26
CA GLN A 81 2.13 4.09 -7.92
C GLN A 81 0.89 4.04 -7.03
N VAL A 82 0.73 2.99 -6.23
CA VAL A 82 -0.33 2.89 -5.22
C VAL A 82 -0.17 4.00 -4.18
N HIS A 83 1.05 4.21 -3.68
CA HIS A 83 1.36 5.28 -2.75
C HIS A 83 1.00 6.65 -3.34
N LEU A 84 1.48 6.95 -4.55
CA LEU A 84 1.22 8.22 -5.22
C LEU A 84 -0.27 8.46 -5.51
N THR A 85 -1.01 7.41 -5.87
CA THR A 85 -2.42 7.54 -6.25
C THR A 85 -3.34 7.69 -5.05
N TYR A 86 -3.09 6.95 -3.96
CA TYR A 86 -4.06 6.84 -2.85
C TYR A 86 -3.57 7.45 -1.54
N PHE A 87 -2.27 7.65 -1.35
CA PHE A 87 -1.68 8.06 -0.07
C PHE A 87 -0.92 9.38 -0.14
N ALA A 88 -0.49 9.85 -1.31
CA ALA A 88 0.32 11.08 -1.45
C ALA A 88 -0.49 12.39 -1.37
N TYR A 89 -1.81 12.33 -1.22
CA TYR A 89 -2.60 13.51 -0.87
C TYR A 89 -2.18 13.98 0.52
N HIS A 90 -1.58 15.18 0.57
CA HIS A 90 -1.22 15.84 1.81
C HIS A 90 -2.42 15.83 2.75
N THR A 91 -2.22 15.39 3.99
CA THR A 91 -3.07 15.77 5.11
C THR A 91 -3.27 17.28 4.99
N PRO A 92 -4.49 17.79 4.76
CA PRO A 92 -4.69 19.22 4.85
C PRO A 92 -4.20 19.63 6.22
N GLU A 93 -3.26 20.58 6.30
CA GLU A 93 -3.01 21.26 7.57
C GLU A 93 -4.37 21.73 8.05
N ILE A 94 -4.89 21.08 9.10
CA ILE A 94 -6.07 21.53 9.79
C ILE A 94 -5.58 22.79 10.51
N GLU A 95 -5.56 23.91 9.81
CA GLU A 95 -5.49 25.24 10.42
C GLU A 95 -6.60 25.25 11.48
N PRO A 96 -6.28 25.29 12.78
CA PRO A 96 -7.30 25.28 13.80
C PRO A 96 -8.11 26.56 13.64
N ASN A 97 -9.32 26.45 13.07
CA ASN A 97 -10.32 27.51 13.14
C ASN A 97 -10.72 27.68 14.61
N GLY A 98 -10.06 28.62 15.29
CA GLY A 98 -10.32 28.96 16.68
C GLY A 98 -9.61 28.03 17.67
N VAL A 99 -8.39 28.40 18.05
CA VAL A 99 -7.74 27.89 19.26
C VAL A 99 -8.50 28.37 20.49
N GLU A 100 -9.55 27.66 20.87
CA GLU A 100 -10.11 27.75 22.23
C GLU A 100 -10.56 26.40 22.82
N GLU A 101 -10.82 25.38 21.98
CA GLU A 101 -11.21 24.03 22.43
C GLU A 101 -10.21 22.93 22.01
N ALA A 102 -8.91 23.22 22.04
CA ALA A 102 -7.93 22.14 22.02
C ALA A 102 -7.99 21.37 23.35
N LEU A 103 -8.79 20.30 23.39
CA LEU A 103 -8.83 19.37 24.51
C LEU A 103 -7.40 18.83 24.76
N PRO A 104 -6.96 18.75 26.02
CA PRO A 104 -5.61 18.31 26.32
C PRO A 104 -5.44 16.85 25.88
N PHE A 105 -4.62 16.66 24.84
CA PHE A 105 -4.22 15.36 24.35
C PHE A 105 -3.44 14.60 25.44
N THR A 106 -4.05 13.56 26.01
CA THR A 106 -3.41 12.65 26.95
C THR A 106 -2.80 11.45 26.20
N GLY A 107 -1.50 11.55 25.88
CA GLY A 107 -0.61 10.45 25.47
C GLY A 107 -0.44 10.31 23.97
N VAL A 108 0.75 10.26 23.37
CA VAL A 108 2.04 9.71 23.81
C VAL A 108 3.17 10.63 23.30
N GLY A 109 3.91 11.27 24.20
CA GLY A 109 5.01 12.19 23.86
C GLY A 109 5.22 13.22 24.97
N GLY A 110 6.19 12.97 25.84
CA GLY A 110 6.30 13.58 27.16
C GLY A 110 6.47 15.10 27.21
N GLY A 111 5.61 15.75 27.98
CA GLY A 111 5.80 17.08 28.54
C GLY A 111 4.84 17.26 29.72
N ARG A 112 5.36 17.27 30.95
CA ARG A 112 4.55 17.45 32.17
C ARG A 112 3.86 18.82 32.13
N ALA A 113 2.53 18.86 32.20
CA ALA A 113 1.82 20.08 32.53
C ALA A 113 2.22 20.53 33.95
N ILE A 114 2.85 21.70 34.06
CA ILE A 114 3.26 22.30 35.34
C ILE A 114 2.03 23.02 35.92
N TRP A 115 1.33 22.37 36.85
CA TRP A 115 0.18 22.95 37.56
C TRP A 115 0.57 23.88 38.72
N SER A 116 1.67 24.64 38.61
CA SER A 116 2.17 25.44 39.73
C SER A 116 1.47 26.79 39.95
N GLN A 117 0.45 27.14 39.16
CA GLN A 117 -0.24 28.45 39.30
C GLN A 117 -1.73 28.38 39.62
N ALA A 118 -2.38 27.20 39.58
CA ALA A 118 -3.81 27.12 39.85
C ALA A 118 -4.20 27.18 41.35
N GLN A 119 -3.24 27.16 42.28
CA GLN A 119 -3.52 27.17 43.73
C GLN A 119 -3.23 28.50 44.44
N GLN A 120 -2.77 29.55 43.74
CA GLN A 120 -2.41 30.81 44.39
C GLN A 120 -3.49 31.89 44.33
N GLN A 121 -4.72 31.54 43.92
CA GLN A 121 -5.85 32.48 43.84
C GLN A 121 -7.05 32.03 44.67
N GLN A 122 -6.82 31.37 45.81
CA GLN A 122 -7.84 31.15 46.85
C GLN A 122 -7.32 31.30 48.28
N GLN A 123 -6.53 32.35 48.57
CA GLN A 123 -6.52 33.00 49.88
C GLN A 123 -6.28 34.50 49.73
#